data_AF-A0A7X3UFA7-F1
#
_entry.id   AF-A0A7X3UFA7-F1
#
_cell.length_a   1.000
_cell.length_b   1.000
_cell.length_c   1.000
_cell.angle_alpha   90.00
_cell.angle_beta   90.00
_cell.angle_gamma   90.00
#
_symmetry.space_group_name_H-M   'P 1'
#
loop_
_entity.id
_entity.type
_entity.pdbx_description
1 polymer ?
#
loop_
_entity_poly.entity_id
_entity_poly.type
_entity_poly.pdbx_seq_one_letter_code
_entity_poly.pdbx_strand_id
1 'polypeptide(L)'
;MRRATLFLIIPLIVLLAAASTAISQVDSVVAEARERLAALVEEQLIAPCCWRAPLSQHYSGTAERMKDDLRVMLADGKTQAEIIDHYKAIYGERILSAPPNAGFNRLAYLFTPLMFLVGGGIIFITLRRWRAGRMNRGDSEVAASSGTGTDPRHRDRIDAELNAYD
;
A
#
# COMPACT_ATOMS: atom_id res chain seq x y z
N MET A 1 -21.76 7.47 71.13
CA MET A 1 -20.50 6.93 70.55
C MET A 1 -20.72 6.10 69.28
N ARG A 2 -21.60 5.08 69.25
CA ARG A 2 -21.89 4.24 68.05
C ARG A 2 -22.38 4.98 66.78
N ARG A 3 -23.01 6.15 66.94
CA ARG A 3 -23.52 6.96 65.82
C ARG A 3 -22.41 7.74 65.09
N ALA A 4 -21.36 8.17 65.82
CA ALA A 4 -20.23 8.89 65.22
C ALA A 4 -19.32 7.98 64.39
N THR A 5 -19.17 6.72 64.79
CA THR A 5 -18.47 5.71 63.99
C THR A 5 -19.22 5.39 62.70
N LEU A 6 -20.56 5.27 62.74
CA LEU A 6 -21.38 5.06 61.54
C LEU A 6 -21.25 6.20 60.51
N PHE A 7 -21.19 7.46 60.96
CA PHE A 7 -21.02 8.62 60.08
C PHE A 7 -19.65 8.70 59.38
N LEU A 8 -18.61 8.06 59.93
CA LEU A 8 -17.26 8.03 59.34
C LEU A 8 -17.03 6.79 58.46
N ILE A 9 -17.73 5.68 58.75
CA ILE A 9 -17.63 4.42 57.99
C ILE A 9 -18.36 4.51 56.65
N ILE A 10 -19.53 5.17 56.59
CA ILE A 10 -20.31 5.33 55.36
C ILE A 10 -19.52 6.02 54.23
N PRO A 11 -18.89 7.19 54.41
CA PRO A 11 -18.13 7.84 53.34
C PRO A 11 -16.89 7.02 52.92
N LEU A 12 -16.27 6.29 53.84
CA LEU A 12 -15.15 5.40 53.54
C LEU A 12 -15.58 4.21 52.67
N ILE A 13 -16.74 3.61 52.96
CA ILE A 13 -17.32 2.53 52.15
C ILE A 13 -17.71 3.05 50.75
N VAL A 14 -18.30 4.24 50.66
CA VAL A 14 -18.64 4.87 49.37
C VAL A 14 -17.38 5.14 48.54
N LEU A 15 -16.30 5.61 49.17
CA LEU A 15 -15.01 5.81 48.49
C LEU A 15 -14.39 4.49 47.99
N LEU A 16 -14.45 3.43 48.79
CA LEU A 16 -13.96 2.09 48.41
C LEU A 16 -14.78 1.47 47.26
N ALA A 17 -16.10 1.68 47.28
CA ALA A 17 -16.99 1.22 46.21
C ALA A 17 -16.71 1.96 44.90
N ALA A 18 -16.54 3.30 44.96
CA ALA A 18 -16.20 4.12 43.80
C ALA A 18 -14.83 3.73 43.18
N ALA A 19 -13.84 3.44 44.03
CA ALA A 19 -12.54 2.94 43.58
C ALA A 19 -12.64 1.58 42.88
N SER A 20 -13.46 0.67 43.40
CA SER A 20 -13.67 -0.66 42.80
C SER A 20 -14.34 -0.57 41.42
N THR A 21 -15.33 0.30 41.25
CA THR A 21 -15.97 0.51 39.94
C THR A 21 -15.03 1.10 38.90
N ALA A 22 -14.13 2.01 39.30
CA ALA A 22 -13.16 2.60 38.39
C ALA A 22 -12.14 1.57 37.87
N ILE A 23 -11.70 0.63 38.71
CA ILE A 23 -10.77 -0.45 38.33
C ILE A 23 -11.42 -1.37 37.30
N SER A 24 -12.66 -1.81 37.53
CA SER A 24 -13.38 -2.70 36.61
C SER A 24 -13.60 -2.07 35.22
N GLN A 25 -13.75 -0.74 35.14
CA GLN A 25 -13.85 -0.04 33.85
C GLN A 25 -12.53 -0.05 33.07
N VAL A 26 -11.38 0.01 33.76
CA VAL A 26 -10.09 -0.07 33.09
C VAL A 26 -9.85 -1.48 32.55
N ASP A 27 -10.20 -2.50 33.33
CA ASP A 27 -10.06 -3.90 32.91
C ASP A 27 -10.89 -4.23 31.67
N SER A 28 -12.13 -3.73 31.58
CA SER A 28 -12.97 -3.94 30.39
C SER A 28 -12.41 -3.26 29.14
N VAL A 29 -11.86 -2.05 29.27
CA VAL A 29 -11.22 -1.32 28.16
C VAL A 29 -9.97 -2.06 27.69
N VAL A 30 -9.14 -2.57 28.61
CA VAL A 30 -7.94 -3.34 28.27
C VAL A 30 -8.31 -4.66 27.60
N ALA A 31 -9.34 -5.36 28.11
CA ALA A 31 -9.84 -6.60 27.50
C ALA A 31 -10.34 -6.36 26.06
N GLU A 32 -11.10 -5.28 25.82
CA GLU A 32 -11.57 -4.94 24.49
C GLU A 32 -10.41 -4.57 23.55
N ALA A 33 -9.41 -3.83 24.04
CA ALA A 33 -8.22 -3.51 23.27
C ALA A 33 -7.42 -4.78 22.88
N ARG A 34 -7.30 -5.75 23.79
CA ARG A 34 -6.66 -7.04 23.54
C ARG A 34 -7.42 -7.86 22.50
N GLU A 35 -8.74 -7.90 22.56
CA GLU A 35 -9.54 -8.63 21.57
C GLU A 35 -9.45 -7.98 20.18
N ARG A 36 -9.44 -6.65 20.10
CA ARG A 36 -9.18 -5.93 18.84
C ARG A 36 -7.80 -6.27 18.28
N LEU A 37 -6.78 -6.34 19.15
CA LEU A 37 -5.43 -6.72 18.74
C LEU A 37 -5.37 -8.18 18.29
N ALA A 38 -6.09 -9.08 18.95
CA ALA A 38 -6.22 -10.48 18.53
C ALA A 38 -6.82 -10.56 17.12
N ALA A 39 -7.94 -9.87 16.86
CA ALA A 39 -8.57 -9.85 15.54
C ALA A 39 -7.63 -9.37 14.42
N LEU A 40 -6.80 -8.35 14.69
CA LEU A 40 -5.80 -7.87 13.73
C LEU A 40 -4.71 -8.90 13.44
N VAL A 41 -4.25 -9.63 14.47
CA VAL A 41 -3.24 -10.69 14.30
C VAL A 41 -3.85 -11.88 13.55
N GLU A 42 -5.09 -12.25 13.85
CA GLU A 42 -5.81 -13.33 13.17
C GLU A 42 -5.99 -13.06 11.66
N GLU A 43 -6.14 -11.81 11.24
CA GLU A 43 -6.20 -11.44 9.83
C GLU A 43 -4.83 -11.51 9.13
N GLN A 44 -3.74 -11.34 9.90
CA GLN A 44 -2.36 -11.38 9.39
C GLN A 44 -1.78 -12.78 9.32
N LEU A 45 -2.43 -13.77 9.92
CA LEU A 45 -1.98 -15.17 9.96
C LEU A 45 -2.94 -16.07 9.17
N ILE A 46 -2.39 -17.06 8.46
CA ILE A 46 -3.13 -18.11 7.74
C ILE A 46 -3.27 -19.34 8.63
N ALA A 47 -4.42 -20.01 8.58
CA ALA A 47 -4.60 -21.26 9.32
C ALA A 47 -3.69 -22.39 8.76
N PRO A 48 -2.82 -23.01 9.57
CA PRO A 48 -1.81 -23.98 9.10
C PRO A 48 -2.40 -25.33 8.66
N CYS A 49 -3.70 -25.57 8.92
CA CYS A 49 -4.38 -26.79 8.50
C CYS A 49 -4.65 -26.85 6.98
N CYS A 50 -4.89 -25.70 6.33
CA CYS A 50 -5.31 -25.65 4.92
C CYS A 50 -4.55 -24.64 4.07
N TRP A 51 -3.83 -23.68 4.69
CA TRP A 51 -3.05 -22.64 4.01
C TRP A 51 -3.84 -21.76 3.03
N ARG A 52 -5.16 -21.68 3.19
CA ARG A 52 -6.05 -21.07 2.18
C ARG A 52 -6.78 -19.82 2.64
N ALA A 53 -7.00 -19.67 3.94
CA ALA A 53 -7.75 -18.57 4.49
C ALA A 53 -7.06 -18.02 5.75
N PRO A 54 -7.22 -16.72 6.05
CA PRO A 54 -6.75 -16.14 7.29
C PRO A 54 -7.41 -16.82 8.50
N LEU A 55 -6.73 -16.78 9.63
CA LEU A 55 -7.17 -17.39 10.88
C LEU A 55 -8.51 -16.80 11.34
N SER A 56 -8.74 -15.52 11.08
CA SER A 56 -9.98 -14.82 11.39
C SER A 56 -11.22 -15.40 10.67
N GLN A 57 -11.04 -16.03 9.51
CA GLN A 57 -12.13 -16.57 8.69
C GLN A 57 -12.20 -18.11 8.72
N HIS A 58 -11.43 -18.75 9.61
CA HIS A 58 -11.33 -20.20 9.70
C HIS A 58 -11.73 -20.70 11.10
N TYR A 59 -12.52 -21.78 11.16
CA TYR A 59 -13.09 -22.34 12.39
C TYR A 59 -12.77 -23.83 12.58
N SER A 60 -11.54 -24.24 12.27
CA SER A 60 -11.11 -25.63 12.53
C SER A 60 -10.62 -25.76 13.97
N GLY A 61 -10.61 -26.98 14.52
CA GLY A 61 -10.05 -27.20 15.86
C GLY A 61 -8.57 -26.83 16.00
N THR A 62 -7.81 -26.74 14.89
CA THR A 62 -6.44 -26.22 14.90
C THR A 62 -6.43 -24.69 14.90
N ALA A 63 -7.32 -24.06 14.10
CA ALA A 63 -7.48 -22.61 14.09
C ALA A 63 -7.90 -22.10 15.48
N GLU A 64 -8.90 -22.72 16.09
CA GLU A 64 -9.40 -22.29 17.41
C GLU A 64 -8.33 -22.39 18.49
N ARG A 65 -7.55 -23.49 18.50
CA ARG A 65 -6.40 -23.62 19.40
C ARG A 65 -5.35 -22.53 19.20
N MET A 66 -5.10 -22.14 17.96
CA MET A 66 -4.15 -21.07 17.64
C MET A 66 -4.69 -19.71 18.07
N LYS A 67 -6.00 -19.48 17.97
CA LYS A 67 -6.66 -18.26 18.49
C LYS A 67 -6.63 -18.20 20.01
N ASP A 68 -6.82 -19.33 20.69
CA ASP A 68 -6.71 -19.41 22.15
C ASP A 68 -5.28 -19.10 22.60
N ASP A 69 -4.28 -19.70 21.95
CA ASP A 69 -2.86 -19.45 22.22
C ASP A 69 -2.48 -17.97 21.96
N LEU A 70 -3.02 -17.39 20.89
CA LEU A 70 -2.91 -15.96 20.60
C LEU A 70 -3.44 -15.10 21.76
N ARG A 71 -4.62 -15.41 22.29
CA ARG A 71 -5.20 -14.66 23.42
C ARG A 71 -4.36 -14.81 24.69
N VAL A 72 -3.78 -15.98 24.94
CA VAL A 72 -2.85 -16.22 26.05
C VAL A 72 -1.61 -15.33 25.90
N MET A 73 -0.97 -15.32 24.73
CA MET A 73 0.20 -14.47 24.48
C MET A 73 -0.11 -12.97 24.66
N LEU A 74 -1.29 -12.52 24.23
CA LEU A 74 -1.74 -11.13 24.42
C LEU A 74 -2.03 -10.82 25.90
N ALA A 75 -2.56 -11.79 26.65
CA ALA A 75 -2.74 -11.66 28.10
C ALA A 75 -1.39 -11.54 28.83
N ASP A 76 -0.36 -12.27 28.35
CA ASP A 76 1.02 -12.21 28.80
C ASP A 76 1.76 -10.92 28.39
N GLY A 77 1.08 -10.02 27.66
CA GLY A 77 1.62 -8.71 27.27
C GLY A 77 2.52 -8.77 26.03
N LYS A 78 2.49 -9.84 25.24
CA LYS A 78 3.20 -9.91 23.97
C LYS A 78 2.63 -8.92 22.97
N THR A 79 3.53 -8.31 22.20
CA THR A 79 3.18 -7.43 21.11
C THR A 79 2.79 -8.22 19.86
N GLN A 80 2.03 -7.60 18.97
CA GLN A 80 1.68 -8.16 17.66
C GLN A 80 2.90 -8.65 16.88
N ALA A 81 4.00 -7.89 16.88
CA ALA A 81 5.21 -8.26 16.16
C ALA A 81 5.86 -9.53 16.72
N GLU A 82 5.95 -9.64 18.06
CA GLU A 82 6.49 -10.83 18.71
C GLU A 82 5.65 -12.08 18.44
N ILE A 83 4.33 -11.94 18.43
CA ILE A 83 3.41 -13.05 18.14
C ILE A 83 3.55 -13.52 16.69
N ILE A 84 3.60 -12.56 15.75
CA ILE A 84 3.81 -12.88 14.34
C ILE A 84 5.17 -13.57 14.15
N ASP A 85 6.23 -13.05 14.78
CA ASP A 85 7.56 -13.66 14.71
C ASP A 85 7.62 -15.04 15.36
N HIS A 86 6.88 -15.27 16.46
CA HIS A 86 6.72 -16.59 17.06
C HIS A 86 6.15 -17.60 16.06
N TYR A 87 5.03 -17.26 15.40
CA TYR A 87 4.41 -18.15 14.43
C TYR A 87 5.23 -18.29 13.14
N LYS A 88 5.93 -17.24 12.70
CA LYS A 88 6.89 -17.32 11.60
C LYS A 88 8.06 -18.24 11.93
N ALA A 89 8.54 -18.27 13.16
CA ALA A 89 9.63 -19.16 13.56
C ALA A 89 9.23 -20.65 13.45
N ILE A 90 7.94 -20.97 13.69
CA ILE A 90 7.40 -22.33 13.64
C ILE A 90 7.02 -22.74 12.21
N TYR A 91 6.34 -21.84 11.49
CA TYR A 91 5.68 -22.16 10.22
C TYR A 91 6.34 -21.53 8.98
N GLY A 92 7.35 -20.67 9.18
CA GLY A 92 7.99 -19.89 8.14
C GLY A 92 7.14 -18.70 7.65
N GLU A 93 7.59 -18.04 6.58
CA GLU A 93 6.90 -16.87 6.01
C GLU A 93 5.53 -17.18 5.41
N ARG A 94 5.26 -18.45 5.08
CA ARG A 94 3.97 -18.90 4.52
C ARG A 94 2.79 -18.72 5.49
N ILE A 95 3.06 -18.54 6.79
CA ILE A 95 2.01 -18.29 7.78
C ILE A 95 1.41 -16.89 7.65
N LEU A 96 2.10 -15.95 7.01
CA LEU A 96 1.59 -14.60 6.84
C LEU A 96 0.55 -14.57 5.73
N SER A 97 -0.57 -13.87 5.96
CA SER A 97 -1.61 -13.66 4.94
C SER A 97 -1.14 -12.75 3.80
N ALA A 98 -0.19 -11.86 4.09
CA ALA A 98 0.47 -11.01 3.11
C ALA A 98 1.99 -11.20 3.17
N PRO A 99 2.69 -11.17 2.01
CA PRO A 99 4.13 -11.32 1.99
C PRO A 99 4.79 -10.14 2.75
N PRO A 100 5.77 -10.41 3.64
CA PRO A 100 6.32 -9.38 4.51
C PRO A 100 7.06 -8.31 3.70
N ASN A 101 6.90 -7.04 4.06
CA ASN A 101 7.61 -5.90 3.44
C ASN A 101 9.09 -5.81 3.87
N ALA A 102 9.78 -6.96 3.93
CA ALA A 102 11.15 -7.08 4.43
C ALA A 102 12.07 -7.72 3.39
N GLY A 103 13.36 -7.36 3.43
CA GLY A 103 14.39 -7.93 2.57
C GLY A 103 14.15 -7.73 1.07
N PHE A 104 14.23 -8.82 0.31
CA PHE A 104 14.06 -8.84 -1.16
C PHE A 104 12.71 -8.28 -1.62
N ASN A 105 11.67 -8.39 -0.79
CA ASN A 105 10.36 -7.87 -1.14
C ASN A 105 10.35 -6.33 -1.29
N ARG A 106 11.25 -5.62 -0.58
CA ARG A 106 11.43 -4.16 -0.76
C ARG A 106 12.00 -3.80 -2.13
N LEU A 107 12.86 -4.65 -2.69
CA LEU A 107 13.40 -4.43 -4.04
C LEU A 107 12.29 -4.52 -5.09
N ALA A 108 11.34 -5.46 -4.96
CA ALA A 108 10.20 -5.54 -5.87
C ALA A 108 9.34 -4.27 -5.83
N TYR A 109 9.12 -3.70 -4.63
CA TYR A 109 8.42 -2.44 -4.47
C TYR A 109 9.17 -1.23 -5.04
N LEU A 110 10.51 -1.19 -4.98
CA LEU A 110 11.32 -0.12 -5.58
C LEU A 110 11.54 -0.30 -7.08
N PHE A 111 11.59 -1.53 -7.56
CA PHE A 111 11.89 -1.85 -8.95
C PHE A 111 10.81 -1.33 -9.90
N THR A 112 9.54 -1.51 -9.52
CA THR A 112 8.38 -1.05 -10.31
C THR A 112 8.41 0.46 -10.60
N PRO A 113 8.46 1.37 -9.62
CA PRO A 113 8.53 2.80 -9.89
C PRO A 113 9.83 3.21 -10.60
N LEU A 114 10.96 2.55 -10.31
CA LEU A 114 12.23 2.85 -10.96
C LEU A 114 12.19 2.53 -12.46
N MET A 115 11.66 1.37 -12.85
CA MET A 115 11.48 1.02 -14.26
C MET A 115 10.54 1.97 -14.98
N PHE A 116 9.47 2.40 -14.32
CA PHE A 116 8.54 3.38 -14.88
C PHE A 116 9.23 4.72 -15.14
N LEU A 117 10.07 5.17 -14.20
CA LEU A 117 10.82 6.42 -14.32
C LEU A 117 11.85 6.35 -15.46
N VAL A 118 12.59 5.25 -15.57
CA VAL A 118 13.59 5.05 -16.62
C VAL A 118 12.92 4.95 -17.99
N GLY A 119 11.89 4.11 -18.13
CA GLY A 119 11.15 3.96 -19.38
C GLY A 119 10.48 5.26 -19.82
N GLY A 120 9.81 5.96 -18.91
CA GLY A 120 9.20 7.27 -19.16
C GLY A 120 10.23 8.33 -19.55
N GLY A 121 11.39 8.34 -18.90
CA GLY A 121 12.50 9.24 -19.24
C GLY A 121 13.05 9.02 -20.65
N ILE A 122 13.26 7.77 -21.05
CA ILE A 122 13.72 7.42 -22.42
C ILE A 122 12.70 7.87 -23.46
N ILE A 123 11.41 7.58 -23.24
CA ILE A 123 10.33 7.99 -24.14
C ILE A 123 10.28 9.52 -24.25
N PHE A 124 10.34 10.23 -23.12
CA PHE A 124 10.32 11.68 -23.07
C PHE A 124 11.50 12.30 -23.85
N ILE A 125 12.72 11.81 -23.64
CA ILE A 125 13.92 12.28 -24.35
C ILE A 125 13.81 12.01 -25.85
N THR A 126 13.33 10.82 -26.24
CA THR A 126 13.15 10.43 -27.64
C THR A 126 12.13 11.32 -28.34
N LEU A 127 10.97 11.54 -27.72
CA LEU A 127 9.93 12.43 -28.24
C LEU A 127 10.40 13.88 -28.33
N ARG A 128 11.16 14.36 -27.36
CA ARG A 128 11.76 15.70 -27.38
C ARG A 128 12.76 15.85 -28.54
N ARG A 129 13.62 14.85 -28.76
CA ARG A 129 14.56 14.83 -29.89
C ARG A 129 13.85 14.79 -31.24
N TRP A 130 12.78 14.00 -31.37
CA TRP A 130 11.98 13.97 -32.60
C TRP A 130 11.26 15.29 -32.89
N ARG A 131 10.74 15.97 -31.86
CA ARG A 131 10.16 17.31 -32.01
C ARG A 131 11.20 18.35 -32.42
N ALA A 132 12.38 18.35 -31.79
CA ALA A 132 13.47 19.28 -32.13
C ALA A 132 14.04 19.04 -33.55
N GLY A 133 14.13 17.78 -33.98
CA GLY A 133 14.58 17.42 -35.33
C GLY A 133 13.62 17.83 -36.44
N ARG A 134 12.31 17.93 -36.16
CA ARG A 134 11.32 18.43 -37.13
C ARG A 134 11.40 19.94 -37.35
N MET A 135 11.82 20.69 -36.34
CA MET A 135 12.00 22.15 -36.46
C MET A 135 13.15 22.48 -37.41
N ASN A 136 14.29 21.79 -37.28
CA ASN A 136 15.47 22.05 -38.11
C ASN A 136 15.31 21.56 -39.57
N ARG A 137 14.44 20.57 -39.81
CA ARG A 137 14.14 20.06 -41.17
C ARG A 137 13.16 20.96 -41.93
N GLY A 138 12.18 21.56 -41.24
CA GLY A 138 11.22 22.49 -41.85
C GLY A 138 11.89 23.74 -42.44
N ASP A 139 12.87 24.30 -41.73
CA ASP A 139 13.61 25.49 -42.19
C ASP A 139 14.54 25.18 -43.37
N SER A 140 15.09 23.96 -43.42
CA SER A 140 15.96 23.51 -44.51
C SER A 140 15.18 23.18 -45.79
N GLU A 141 13.93 22.71 -45.67
CA GLU A 141 13.08 22.36 -46.82
C GLU A 141 12.50 23.60 -47.53
N VAL A 142 12.17 24.65 -46.78
CA VAL A 142 11.74 25.96 -47.33
C VAL A 142 12.90 26.69 -48.01
N ALA A 143 14.13 26.56 -47.49
CA ALA A 143 15.33 27.08 -48.13
C ALA A 143 15.75 26.28 -49.38
N ALA A 144 15.48 24.97 -49.42
CA ALA A 144 15.75 24.13 -50.59
C ALA A 144 14.71 24.35 -51.72
N SER A 145 13.43 24.58 -51.38
CA SER A 145 12.38 24.80 -52.38
C SER A 145 12.46 26.16 -53.08
N SER A 146 13.22 27.11 -52.52
CA SER A 146 13.44 28.44 -53.10
C SER A 146 14.58 28.50 -54.12
N GLY A 147 15.36 27.41 -54.27
CA GLY A 147 16.51 27.33 -55.20
C GLY A 147 16.27 26.56 -56.50
N THR A 148 15.23 25.71 -56.58
CA THR A 148 14.87 25.01 -57.83
C THR A 148 13.94 25.89 -58.66
N GLY A 149 14.53 26.86 -59.34
CA GLY A 149 13.88 27.60 -60.41
C GLY A 149 13.27 26.61 -61.40
N THR A 150 11.96 26.76 -61.62
CA THR A 150 11.24 26.15 -62.73
C THR A 150 12.07 26.36 -64.00
N ASP A 151 12.42 25.28 -64.69
CA ASP A 151 13.08 25.36 -66.00
C ASP A 151 12.29 26.35 -66.87
N PRO A 152 12.91 27.42 -67.41
CA PRO A 152 12.22 28.39 -68.25
C PRO A 152 11.44 27.72 -69.39
N ARG A 153 11.99 26.64 -69.96
CA ARG A 153 11.32 25.86 -71.01
C ARG A 153 10.03 25.20 -70.57
N HIS A 154 9.90 24.89 -69.27
CA HIS A 154 8.68 24.31 -68.71
C HIS A 154 7.60 25.38 -68.51
N ARG A 155 7.99 26.60 -68.11
CA ARG A 155 7.06 27.73 -68.01
C ARG A 155 6.49 28.12 -69.37
N ASP A 156 7.37 28.28 -70.36
CA ASP A 156 6.97 28.65 -71.73
C ASP A 156 6.00 27.63 -72.35
N ARG A 157 6.14 26.34 -72.02
CA ARG A 157 5.22 25.30 -72.51
C ARG A 157 3.84 25.39 -71.84
N ILE A 158 3.78 25.68 -70.55
CA ILE A 158 2.51 25.84 -69.83
C ILE A 158 1.77 27.07 -70.32
N ASP A 159 2.46 28.19 -70.54
CA ASP A 159 1.84 29.41 -71.06
C ASP A 159 1.34 29.22 -72.50
N ALA A 160 2.05 28.46 -73.33
CA ALA A 160 1.60 28.08 -74.67
C ALA A 160 0.39 27.13 -74.66
N GLU A 161 0.33 26.19 -73.72
CA GLU A 161 -0.83 25.31 -73.52
C GLU A 161 -2.05 26.10 -73.04
N LEU A 162 -1.88 27.05 -72.11
CA LEU A 162 -2.97 27.90 -71.59
C LEU A 162 -3.57 28.80 -72.68
N ASN A 163 -2.74 29.46 -73.48
CA ASN A 163 -3.19 30.30 -74.59
C ASN A 163 -3.88 29.52 -75.72
N ALA A 164 -3.75 28.18 -75.77
CA ALA A 164 -4.42 27.36 -76.78
C ALA A 164 -5.87 26.99 -76.39
N TYR A 165 -6.29 27.27 -75.16
CA TYR A 165 -7.63 26.98 -74.66
C TYR A 165 -8.55 28.21 -74.57
N ASP A 166 -8.02 29.41 -74.80
CA ASP A 166 -8.77 30.67 -74.98
C ASP A 166 -9.00 30.97 -76.48
#